data_AF-A0A7X2CKQ6-F1
#
_entry.id   AF-A0A7X2CKQ6-F1
#
_cell.length_a   1.000
_cell.length_b   1.000
_cell.length_c   1.000
_cell.angle_alpha   90.00
_cell.angle_beta   90.00
_cell.angle_gamma   90.00
#
_symmetry.space_group_name_H-M   'P 1'
#
loop_
_entity.id
_entity.type
_entity.pdbx_description
1 polymer ?
#
loop_
_entity_poly.entity_id
_entity_poly.type
_entity_poly.pdbx_seq_one_letter_code
_entity_poly.pdbx_strand_id
1 'polypeptide(L)'
;MQGITRDHRAATPSDAGWRVRLMKDRQYVADRHFRDQAYGGPQRAKKAARCYRDDMAKEHGIVLTDASEGDLAVLRRGTGLTQVELAQLLHVSSAQIAKWEHGAVPPAVLSLAGALLSQQIVSHASEISGDDIRRIRTQILKWTQQQLAAELDRAYAAVGQWERGGRRAPGWVLVYLQAVDDGWNREHSTESTSA
;
A
#
# COMPACT_ATOMS: atom_id res chain seq x y z
N MET A 1 2.54 -16.92 -18.51
CA MET A 1 1.98 -15.57 -18.32
C MET A 1 0.46 -15.72 -18.27
N GLN A 2 -0.10 -15.89 -17.07
CA GLN A 2 -1.55 -16.08 -16.85
C GLN A 2 -2.11 -14.75 -16.31
N GLY A 3 -3.25 -14.29 -16.82
CA GLY A 3 -3.91 -13.06 -16.35
C GLY A 3 -4.25 -12.07 -17.46
N ILE A 4 -4.23 -10.78 -17.14
CA ILE A 4 -4.63 -9.70 -18.03
C ILE A 4 -3.42 -8.81 -18.32
N THR A 5 -3.09 -8.63 -19.59
CA THR A 5 -1.99 -7.79 -20.05
C THR A 5 -2.51 -6.68 -20.92
N ARG A 6 -1.89 -5.49 -20.82
CA ARG A 6 -2.18 -4.38 -21.72
C ARG A 6 -1.49 -4.61 -23.07
N ASP A 7 -2.24 -4.56 -24.17
CA ASP A 7 -1.72 -4.65 -25.53
C ASP A 7 -1.64 -3.23 -26.12
N HIS A 8 -0.41 -2.70 -26.20
CA HIS A 8 -0.13 -1.38 -26.76
C HIS A 8 0.29 -1.53 -28.23
N ARG A 9 -0.66 -1.42 -29.15
CA ARG A 9 -0.37 -1.50 -30.60
C ARG A 9 0.05 -0.15 -31.14
N ALA A 10 1.36 0.13 -31.09
CA ALA A 10 1.93 1.40 -31.54
C ALA A 10 1.61 1.74 -33.01
N ALA A 11 1.53 0.73 -33.88
CA ALA A 11 1.19 0.91 -35.29
C ALA A 11 -0.31 1.12 -35.56
N THR A 12 -1.18 0.70 -34.64
CA THR A 12 -2.64 0.81 -34.75
C THR A 12 -3.26 1.13 -33.38
N PRO A 13 -3.18 2.40 -32.94
CA PRO A 13 -3.62 2.79 -31.60
C PRO A 13 -5.09 2.50 -31.30
N SER A 14 -5.95 2.45 -32.32
CA SER A 14 -7.37 2.06 -32.21
C SER A 14 -7.57 0.58 -31.85
N ASP A 15 -6.57 -0.25 -32.10
CA ASP A 15 -6.54 -1.68 -31.75
C ASP A 15 -5.84 -1.92 -30.40
N ALA A 16 -5.51 -0.86 -29.65
CA ALA A 16 -5.04 -1.01 -28.28
C ALA A 16 -6.16 -1.57 -27.38
N GLY A 17 -5.78 -2.39 -26.42
CA GLY A 17 -6.76 -3.12 -25.61
C GLY A 17 -6.14 -3.91 -24.47
N TRP A 18 -6.95 -4.79 -23.89
CA TRP A 18 -6.54 -5.71 -22.83
C TRP A 18 -6.65 -7.14 -23.32
N ARG A 19 -5.63 -7.96 -23.08
CA ARG A 19 -5.62 -9.36 -23.47
C ARG A 19 -5.68 -10.26 -22.24
N VAL A 20 -6.65 -11.15 -22.21
CA VAL A 20 -6.81 -12.18 -21.18
C VAL A 20 -6.18 -13.45 -21.71
N ARG A 21 -5.27 -14.05 -20.95
CA ARG A 21 -4.70 -15.37 -21.24
C ARG A 21 -4.72 -16.23 -19.98
N LEU A 22 -5.45 -17.34 -20.02
CA LEU A 22 -5.50 -18.35 -18.96
C LEU A 22 -5.11 -19.71 -19.54
N MET A 23 -4.32 -20.47 -18.78
CA MET A 23 -3.87 -21.80 -19.18
C MET A 23 -4.19 -22.82 -18.11
N LYS A 24 -4.62 -24.01 -18.54
CA LYS A 24 -4.79 -25.21 -17.71
C LYS A 24 -4.26 -26.40 -18.50
N ASP A 25 -3.55 -27.31 -17.86
CA ASP A 25 -3.02 -28.53 -18.51
C ASP A 25 -2.25 -28.27 -19.82
N ARG A 26 -1.46 -27.18 -19.84
CA ARG A 26 -0.70 -26.68 -21.02
C ARG A 26 -1.53 -26.25 -22.23
N GLN A 27 -2.84 -26.10 -22.07
CA GLN A 27 -3.76 -25.57 -23.09
C GLN A 27 -4.30 -24.21 -22.65
N TYR A 28 -4.49 -23.29 -23.61
CA TYR A 28 -5.18 -22.04 -23.33
C TYR A 28 -6.67 -22.31 -23.18
N VAL A 29 -7.20 -22.05 -21.99
CA VAL A 29 -8.65 -22.11 -21.74
C VAL A 29 -9.31 -20.76 -21.99
N ALA A 30 -8.54 -19.67 -21.94
CA ALA A 30 -8.98 -18.35 -22.36
C ALA A 30 -7.85 -17.63 -23.09
N ASP A 31 -8.09 -17.15 -24.32
CA ASP A 31 -7.23 -16.18 -25.01
C ASP A 31 -8.13 -15.19 -25.76
N ARG A 32 -8.36 -14.01 -25.17
CA ARG A 32 -9.30 -13.02 -25.72
C ARG A 32 -8.77 -11.61 -25.62
N HIS A 33 -9.00 -10.82 -26.67
CA HIS A 33 -8.62 -9.42 -26.75
C HIS A 33 -9.85 -8.50 -26.61
N PHE A 34 -9.73 -7.50 -25.74
CA PHE A 34 -10.75 -6.51 -25.38
C PHE A 34 -10.27 -5.13 -25.84
N ARG A 35 -10.68 -4.73 -27.04
CA ARG A 35 -10.28 -3.46 -27.68
C ARG A 35 -10.91 -2.26 -26.99
N ASP A 36 -10.13 -1.22 -26.72
CA ASP A 36 -10.63 -0.02 -26.03
C ASP A 36 -11.80 0.63 -26.78
N GLN A 37 -11.71 0.70 -28.11
CA GLN A 37 -12.74 1.27 -28.96
C GLN A 37 -14.10 0.57 -28.81
N ALA A 38 -14.11 -0.77 -28.65
CA ALA A 38 -15.34 -1.55 -28.53
C ALA A 38 -16.05 -1.34 -27.18
N TYR A 39 -15.33 -0.89 -26.15
CA TYR A 39 -15.87 -0.70 -24.80
C TYR A 39 -15.93 0.78 -24.37
N GLY A 40 -15.66 1.71 -25.29
CA GLY A 40 -15.69 3.14 -25.01
C GLY A 40 -14.57 3.61 -24.07
N GLY A 41 -13.40 2.96 -24.14
CA GLY A 41 -12.17 3.40 -23.47
C GLY A 41 -11.45 2.32 -22.64
N PRO A 42 -10.19 2.60 -22.24
CA PRO A 42 -9.30 1.62 -21.62
C PRO A 42 -9.78 1.08 -20.27
N GLN A 43 -10.43 1.91 -19.46
CA GLN A 43 -10.93 1.47 -18.15
C GLN A 43 -12.11 0.51 -18.26
N ARG A 44 -13.04 0.78 -19.20
CA ARG A 44 -14.19 -0.09 -19.46
C ARG A 44 -13.76 -1.40 -20.11
N ALA A 45 -12.83 -1.35 -21.07
CA ALA A 45 -12.22 -2.54 -21.64
C ALA A 45 -11.49 -3.39 -20.59
N LYS A 46 -10.75 -2.76 -19.66
CA LYS A 46 -10.09 -3.44 -18.53
C LYS A 46 -11.11 -4.15 -17.64
N LYS A 47 -12.23 -3.49 -17.32
CA LYS A 47 -13.31 -4.06 -16.51
C LYS A 47 -13.92 -5.29 -17.21
N ALA A 48 -14.24 -5.19 -18.50
CA ALA A 48 -14.77 -6.31 -19.27
C ALA A 48 -13.78 -7.49 -19.35
N ALA A 49 -12.50 -7.20 -19.56
CA ALA A 49 -11.44 -8.21 -19.53
C ALA A 49 -11.33 -8.90 -18.16
N ARG A 50 -11.49 -8.16 -17.05
CA ARG A 50 -11.52 -8.73 -15.70
C ARG A 50 -12.70 -9.68 -15.50
N CYS A 51 -13.92 -9.25 -15.81
CA CYS A 51 -15.10 -10.10 -15.68
C CYS A 51 -14.92 -11.41 -16.47
N TYR A 52 -14.51 -11.33 -17.74
CA TYR A 52 -14.26 -12.52 -18.54
C TYR A 52 -13.16 -13.43 -17.97
N ARG A 53 -12.06 -12.85 -17.47
CA ARG A 53 -11.01 -13.63 -16.81
C ARG A 53 -11.56 -14.38 -15.61
N ASP A 54 -12.31 -13.70 -14.75
CA ASP A 54 -12.81 -14.24 -13.49
C ASP A 54 -13.85 -15.35 -13.74
N ASP A 55 -14.72 -15.15 -14.75
CA ASP A 55 -15.68 -16.16 -15.21
C ASP A 55 -14.97 -17.42 -15.73
N MET A 56 -13.98 -17.25 -16.62
CA MET A 56 -13.21 -18.35 -17.19
C MET A 56 -12.35 -19.06 -16.13
N ALA A 57 -11.79 -18.33 -15.18
CA ALA A 57 -11.03 -18.92 -14.08
C ALA A 57 -11.93 -19.81 -13.20
N LYS A 58 -13.14 -19.32 -12.89
CA LYS A 58 -14.15 -20.09 -12.15
C LYS A 58 -14.60 -21.33 -12.91
N GLU A 59 -14.93 -21.19 -14.20
CA GLU A 59 -15.36 -22.29 -15.07
C GLU A 59 -14.33 -23.42 -15.14
N HIS A 60 -13.05 -23.07 -15.25
CA HIS A 60 -11.98 -24.04 -15.39
C HIS A 60 -11.33 -24.45 -14.05
N GLY A 61 -11.83 -23.96 -12.91
CA GLY A 61 -11.23 -24.23 -11.60
C GLY A 61 -9.77 -23.76 -11.51
N ILE A 62 -9.43 -22.70 -12.25
CA ILE A 62 -8.12 -22.06 -12.15
C ILE A 62 -8.16 -21.19 -10.91
N VAL A 63 -7.39 -21.58 -9.91
CA VAL A 63 -6.99 -20.66 -8.85
C VAL A 63 -6.04 -19.68 -9.50
N LEU A 64 -6.58 -18.54 -9.95
CA LEU A 64 -5.76 -17.36 -10.13
C LEU A 64 -5.07 -17.21 -8.79
N THR A 65 -3.74 -17.23 -8.76
CA THR A 65 -3.02 -16.85 -7.56
C THR A 65 -3.51 -15.44 -7.29
N ASP A 66 -4.50 -15.30 -6.40
CA ASP A 66 -4.82 -14.02 -5.81
C ASP A 66 -3.44 -13.51 -5.40
N ALA A 67 -3.06 -12.35 -5.93
CA ALA A 67 -1.94 -11.64 -5.33
C ALA A 67 -2.33 -11.61 -3.86
N SER A 68 -1.67 -12.42 -3.03
CA SER A 68 -2.10 -12.71 -1.67
C SER A 68 -2.46 -11.37 -1.08
N GLU A 69 -3.75 -11.13 -0.84
CA GLU A 69 -4.18 -9.77 -0.59
C GLU A 69 -3.43 -9.32 0.64
N GLY A 70 -2.48 -8.39 0.48
CA GLY A 70 -1.61 -8.01 1.58
C GLY A 70 -2.49 -7.54 2.73
N ASP A 71 -2.07 -7.75 3.97
CA ASP A 71 -2.90 -7.44 5.15
C ASP A 71 -3.48 -6.02 5.11
N LEU A 72 -2.74 -5.07 4.54
CA LEU A 72 -3.22 -3.69 4.32
C LEU A 72 -4.43 -3.60 3.39
N ALA A 73 -4.47 -4.41 2.32
CA ALA A 73 -5.56 -4.46 1.36
C ALA A 73 -6.83 -5.07 1.96
N VAL A 74 -6.66 -6.09 2.80
CA VAL A 74 -7.76 -6.71 3.57
C VAL A 74 -8.32 -5.69 4.56
N LEU A 75 -7.44 -5.08 5.36
CA LEU A 75 -7.79 -4.08 6.37
C LEU A 75 -8.53 -2.89 5.74
N ARG A 76 -7.99 -2.32 4.65
CA ARG A 76 -8.63 -1.21 3.94
C ARG A 76 -10.02 -1.58 3.44
N ARG A 77 -10.16 -2.71 2.73
CA ARG A 77 -11.44 -3.11 2.14
C ARG A 77 -12.49 -3.46 3.18
N GLY A 78 -12.09 -4.00 4.33
CA GLY A 78 -12.98 -4.23 5.47
C GLY A 78 -13.70 -2.95 5.95
N THR A 79 -13.15 -1.77 5.64
CA THR A 79 -13.76 -0.47 5.98
C THR A 79 -14.37 0.28 4.80
N GLY A 80 -14.35 -0.30 3.59
CA GLY A 80 -14.91 0.31 2.39
C GLY A 80 -14.07 1.43 1.77
N LEU A 81 -12.91 1.77 2.33
CA LEU A 81 -12.03 2.81 1.78
C LEU A 81 -11.39 2.41 0.45
N THR A 82 -11.18 3.39 -0.41
CA THR A 82 -10.37 3.30 -1.63
C THR A 82 -8.89 3.48 -1.32
N GLN A 83 -8.01 3.03 -2.24
CA GLN A 83 -6.57 3.27 -2.11
C GLN A 83 -6.21 4.76 -2.05
N VAL A 84 -7.03 5.63 -2.68
CA VAL A 84 -6.83 7.08 -2.68
C VAL A 84 -7.14 7.67 -1.31
N GLU A 85 -8.25 7.26 -0.68
CA GLU A 85 -8.61 7.76 0.64
C GLU A 85 -7.61 7.30 1.71
N LEU A 86 -7.17 6.04 1.68
CA LEU A 86 -6.10 5.58 2.58
C LEU A 86 -4.77 6.33 2.33
N ALA A 87 -4.45 6.62 1.07
CA ALA A 87 -3.26 7.39 0.73
C ALA A 87 -3.32 8.82 1.29
N GLN A 88 -4.50 9.45 1.29
CA GLN A 88 -4.71 10.76 1.90
C GLN A 88 -4.49 10.71 3.42
N LEU A 89 -5.08 9.73 4.11
CA LEU A 89 -4.90 9.56 5.56
C LEU A 89 -3.44 9.35 5.96
N LEU A 90 -2.68 8.62 5.14
CA LEU A 90 -1.26 8.34 5.36
C LEU A 90 -0.32 9.37 4.72
N HIS A 91 -0.85 10.40 4.06
CA HIS A 91 -0.06 11.40 3.31
C HIS A 91 0.99 10.78 2.36
N VAL A 92 0.59 9.77 1.60
CA VAL A 92 1.41 9.12 0.55
C VAL A 92 0.67 9.12 -0.79
N SER A 93 1.33 8.61 -1.84
CA SER A 93 0.65 8.42 -3.12
C SER A 93 -0.18 7.13 -3.15
N SER A 94 -1.25 7.10 -3.93
CA SER A 94 -2.04 5.87 -4.16
C SER A 94 -1.19 4.73 -4.77
N ALA A 95 -0.17 5.08 -5.56
CA ALA A 95 0.80 4.11 -6.07
C ALA A 95 1.64 3.46 -4.96
N GLN A 96 1.97 4.19 -3.90
CA GLN A 96 2.65 3.64 -2.72
C GLN A 96 1.75 2.66 -1.96
N ILE A 97 0.46 2.97 -1.81
CA ILE A 97 -0.53 2.03 -1.24
C ILE A 97 -0.61 0.77 -2.09
N ALA A 98 -0.77 0.90 -3.40
CA ALA A 98 -0.84 -0.26 -4.30
C ALA A 98 0.43 -1.11 -4.25
N LYS A 99 1.61 -0.50 -4.03
CA LYS A 99 2.86 -1.23 -3.85
C LYS A 99 2.88 -2.01 -2.53
N TRP A 100 2.40 -1.42 -1.44
CA TRP A 100 2.29 -2.09 -0.13
C TRP A 100 1.24 -3.20 -0.12
N GLU A 101 0.12 -3.02 -0.81
CA GLU A 101 -0.94 -4.03 -0.90
C GLU A 101 -0.53 -5.28 -1.69
N HIS A 102 0.42 -5.15 -2.62
CA HIS A 102 0.94 -6.27 -3.42
C HIS A 102 2.34 -6.73 -2.99
N GLY A 103 2.91 -6.17 -1.92
CA GLY A 103 4.29 -6.40 -1.53
C GLY A 103 4.49 -6.25 -0.03
N ALA A 104 5.73 -5.98 0.39
CA ALA A 104 6.04 -5.76 1.80
C ALA A 104 5.49 -4.40 2.25
N VAL A 105 4.63 -4.42 3.27
CA VAL A 105 4.20 -3.24 4.02
C VAL A 105 5.02 -3.15 5.30
N PRO A 106 5.56 -1.97 5.68
CA PRO A 106 6.20 -1.82 6.97
C PRO A 106 5.22 -2.14 8.11
N PRO A 107 5.61 -2.89 9.15
CA PRO A 107 4.73 -3.17 10.29
C PRO A 107 4.17 -1.91 10.96
N ALA A 108 4.99 -0.84 11.04
CA ALA A 108 4.58 0.49 11.49
C ALA A 108 3.43 1.09 10.66
N VAL A 109 3.40 0.85 9.34
CA VAL A 109 2.31 1.31 8.48
C VAL A 109 1.06 0.47 8.71
N LEU A 110 1.18 -0.86 8.86
CA LEU A 110 0.03 -1.74 8.97
C LEU A 110 -0.80 -1.43 10.23
N SER A 111 -0.20 -1.39 11.42
CA SER A 111 -0.99 -1.06 12.62
C SER A 111 -1.31 0.45 12.74
N LEU A 112 -0.61 1.34 12.03
CA LEU A 112 -1.03 2.76 11.92
C LEU A 112 -2.33 2.86 11.11
N ALA A 113 -2.38 2.16 9.97
CA ALA A 113 -3.60 2.04 9.20
C ALA A 113 -4.71 1.41 10.06
N GLY A 114 -4.43 0.32 10.76
CA GLY A 114 -5.40 -0.29 11.67
C GLY A 114 -5.97 0.67 12.71
N ALA A 115 -5.13 1.48 13.34
CA ALA A 115 -5.57 2.48 14.32
C ALA A 115 -6.37 3.63 13.70
N LEU A 116 -6.00 4.10 12.51
CA LEU A 116 -6.79 5.10 11.76
C LEU A 116 -8.17 4.55 11.39
N LEU A 117 -8.20 3.31 10.90
CA LEU A 117 -9.41 2.67 10.42
C LEU A 117 -10.38 2.28 11.54
N SER A 118 -9.85 1.99 12.74
CA SER A 118 -10.63 1.78 13.95
C SER A 118 -10.96 3.07 14.71
N GLN A 119 -10.59 4.24 14.17
CA GLN A 119 -10.81 5.56 14.76
C GLN A 119 -10.14 5.76 16.14
N GLN A 120 -9.10 4.98 16.44
CA GLN A 120 -8.28 5.16 17.64
C GLN A 120 -7.40 6.40 17.55
N ILE A 121 -7.04 6.80 16.33
CA ILE A 121 -6.22 7.97 16.04
C ILE A 121 -6.85 8.75 14.90
N VAL A 122 -6.59 10.05 14.86
CA VAL A 122 -7.07 10.94 13.82
C VAL A 122 -5.89 11.38 12.96
N SER A 123 -6.04 11.29 11.64
CA SER A 123 -5.04 11.83 10.72
C SER A 123 -5.13 13.34 10.72
N HIS A 124 -4.05 14.00 11.14
CA HIS A 124 -3.90 15.44 11.08
C HIS A 124 -2.71 15.81 10.19
N ALA A 125 -2.88 16.83 9.37
CA ALA A 125 -1.80 17.47 8.63
C ALA A 125 -0.99 18.34 9.61
N SER A 126 -0.25 17.72 10.52
CA SER A 126 0.61 18.43 11.47
C SER A 126 2.01 18.59 10.90
N GLU A 127 2.56 19.80 11.00
CA GLU A 127 3.93 20.11 10.63
C GLU A 127 4.89 19.71 11.77
N ILE A 128 5.09 18.41 11.96
CA ILE A 128 6.12 17.92 12.90
C ILE A 128 7.49 18.35 12.38
N SER A 129 8.16 19.22 13.14
CA SER A 129 9.50 19.70 12.85
C SER A 129 10.57 18.66 13.20
N GLY A 130 11.81 18.87 12.77
CA GLY A 130 12.94 17.99 13.15
C GLY A 130 13.16 17.92 14.67
N ASP A 131 12.94 19.03 15.38
CA ASP A 131 13.05 19.08 16.83
C ASP A 131 11.91 18.32 17.50
N ASP A 132 10.70 18.34 16.93
CA ASP A 132 9.58 17.51 17.40
C ASP A 132 9.86 16.02 17.24
N ILE A 133 10.41 15.60 16.09
CA ILE A 133 10.82 14.21 15.87
C ILE A 133 11.80 13.77 16.96
N ARG A 134 12.81 14.61 17.27
CA ARG A 134 13.79 14.32 18.33
C ARG A 134 13.13 14.28 19.70
N ARG A 135 12.25 15.24 20.02
CA ARG A 135 11.51 15.32 21.28
C ARG A 135 10.67 14.07 21.48
N ILE A 136 9.79 13.73 20.54
CA ILE A 136 8.93 12.54 20.59
C ILE A 136 9.78 11.28 20.81
N ARG A 137 10.83 11.11 20.01
CA ARG A 137 11.72 9.95 20.12
C ARG A 137 12.38 9.82 21.50
N THR A 138 12.94 10.91 22.03
CA THR A 138 13.72 10.87 23.27
C THR A 138 12.88 10.98 24.55
N GLN A 139 11.75 11.68 24.50
CA GLN A 139 10.97 12.03 25.67
C GLN A 139 9.72 11.16 25.83
N ILE A 140 9.10 10.74 24.72
CA ILE A 140 7.88 9.91 24.74
C ILE A 140 8.27 8.45 24.57
N LEU A 141 8.94 8.13 23.46
CA LEU A 141 9.32 6.76 23.13
C LEU A 141 10.54 6.25 23.92
N LYS A 142 11.36 7.18 24.45
CA LYS A 142 12.65 6.87 25.11
C LYS A 142 13.59 6.04 24.23
N TRP A 143 13.58 6.30 22.93
CA TRP A 143 14.32 5.55 21.92
C TRP A 143 15.57 6.27 21.40
N THR A 144 16.50 5.47 20.92
CA THR A 144 17.61 5.90 20.07
C THR A 144 17.14 6.12 18.63
N GLN A 145 17.93 6.87 17.83
CA GLN A 145 17.67 7.02 16.39
C GLN A 145 17.65 5.68 15.66
N GLN A 146 18.45 4.70 16.11
CA GLN A 146 18.48 3.36 15.53
C GLN A 146 17.19 2.58 15.80
N GLN A 147 16.65 2.66 17.01
CA GLN A 147 15.36 2.02 17.35
C GLN A 147 14.21 2.62 16.54
N LEU A 148 14.15 3.96 16.43
CA LEU A 148 13.13 4.60 15.59
C LEU A 148 13.29 4.21 14.11
N ALA A 149 14.52 4.11 13.62
CA ALA A 149 14.79 3.69 12.26
C ALA A 149 14.33 2.24 12.00
N ALA A 150 14.59 1.33 12.94
CA ALA A 150 14.18 -0.06 12.86
C ALA A 150 12.65 -0.20 12.85
N GLU A 151 11.94 0.51 13.75
CA GLU A 151 10.48 0.49 13.81
C GLU A 151 9.86 0.97 12.49
N LEU A 152 10.40 2.04 11.91
CA LEU A 152 9.87 2.63 10.68
C LEU A 152 10.33 1.91 9.40
N ASP A 153 11.15 0.86 9.51
CA ASP A 153 11.83 0.19 8.40
C ASP A 153 12.60 1.20 7.50
N ARG A 154 13.50 1.96 8.14
CA ARG A 154 14.28 3.04 7.51
C ARG A 154 15.74 2.96 7.90
N ALA A 155 16.58 3.56 7.05
CA ALA A 155 17.99 3.70 7.36
C ALA A 155 18.19 4.68 8.53
N TYR A 156 19.10 4.35 9.44
CA TYR A 156 19.51 5.21 10.56
C TYR A 156 19.80 6.65 10.14
N ALA A 157 20.54 6.83 9.04
CA ALA A 157 20.90 8.15 8.51
C ALA A 157 19.69 9.01 8.12
N ALA A 158 18.56 8.41 7.76
CA ALA A 158 17.34 9.13 7.43
C ALA A 158 16.79 9.86 8.66
N VAL A 159 16.73 9.19 9.82
CA VAL A 159 16.27 9.80 11.08
C VAL A 159 17.12 11.00 11.45
N GLY A 160 18.44 10.87 11.39
CA GLY A 160 19.36 11.98 11.67
C GLY A 160 19.24 13.16 10.69
N GLN A 161 18.83 12.94 9.45
CA GLN A 161 18.55 14.01 8.47
C GLN A 161 17.22 14.71 8.76
N TRP A 162 16.20 13.97 9.20
CA TRP A 162 14.91 14.55 9.55
C TRP A 162 15.01 15.42 10.79
N GLU A 163 15.69 14.94 11.83
CA GLU A 163 15.85 15.70 13.08
C GLU A 163 16.65 16.98 12.93
N ARG A 164 17.57 17.05 11.96
CA ARG A 164 18.36 18.26 11.67
C ARG A 164 17.70 19.17 10.62
N GLY A 165 16.52 18.80 10.13
CA GLY A 165 15.85 19.52 9.05
C GLY A 165 16.53 19.41 7.67
N GLY A 166 17.53 18.53 7.51
CA GLY A 166 18.24 18.33 6.25
C GLY A 166 17.40 17.65 5.17
N ARG A 167 16.36 16.90 5.57
CA ARG A 167 15.34 16.34 4.67
C ARG A 167 14.01 16.23 5.40
N ARG A 168 12.89 16.44 4.68
CA ARG A 168 11.55 16.16 5.21
C ARG A 168 11.30 14.65 5.34
N ALA A 169 10.72 14.22 6.46
CA ALA A 169 10.31 12.83 6.65
C ALA A 169 9.09 12.48 5.74
N PRO A 170 8.90 11.20 5.39
CA PRO A 170 7.71 10.76 4.65
C PRO A 170 6.40 11.08 5.39
N GLY A 171 5.32 11.37 4.66
CA GLY A 171 4.03 11.75 5.26
C GLY A 171 3.54 10.76 6.31
N TRP A 172 3.55 9.46 6.01
CA TRP A 172 3.10 8.43 6.97
C TRP A 172 3.95 8.37 8.24
N VAL A 173 5.24 8.74 8.17
CA VAL A 173 6.11 8.85 9.36
C VAL A 173 5.67 10.01 10.24
N LEU A 174 5.28 11.14 9.64
CA LEU A 174 4.75 12.27 10.39
C LEU A 174 3.41 11.91 11.04
N VAL A 175 2.53 11.19 10.34
CA VAL A 175 1.27 10.70 10.91
C VAL A 175 1.54 9.74 12.09
N TYR A 176 2.51 8.83 11.93
CA TYR A 176 2.92 7.93 13.01
C TYR A 176 3.41 8.69 14.24
N LEU A 177 4.32 9.65 14.04
CA LEU A 177 4.90 10.41 15.13
C LEU A 177 3.87 11.33 15.80
N GLN A 178 2.93 11.89 15.04
CA GLN A 178 1.83 12.68 15.61
C GLN A 178 0.92 11.82 16.46
N ALA A 179 0.54 10.64 15.97
CA ALA A 179 -0.26 9.70 16.74
C ALA A 179 0.42 9.35 18.07
N VAL A 180 1.74 9.08 18.05
CA VAL A 180 2.52 8.82 19.26
C VAL A 180 2.53 10.03 20.20
N ASP A 181 2.69 11.25 19.67
CA ASP A 181 2.66 12.48 20.45
C ASP A 181 1.28 12.72 21.11
N ASP A 182 0.21 12.34 20.41
CA ASP A 182 -1.18 12.39 20.88
C ASP A 182 -1.52 11.27 21.87
N GLY A 183 -0.56 10.39 22.20
CA GLY A 183 -0.71 9.34 23.20
C GLY A 183 -1.11 7.97 22.65
N TRP A 184 -1.06 7.75 21.33
CA TRP A 184 -1.23 6.43 20.76
C TRP A 184 -0.06 5.53 21.15
N ASN A 185 -0.35 4.54 22.00
CA ASN A 185 0.64 3.60 22.49
C ASN A 185 0.37 2.22 21.90
N ARG A 186 1.20 1.78 20.94
CA ARG A 186 1.17 0.41 20.40
C ARG A 186 1.82 -0.56 21.39
N GLU A 187 1.38 -0.60 22.65
CA GLU A 187 2.00 -1.42 23.72
C GLU A 187 3.51 -1.61 23.49
N HIS A 188 4.28 -0.52 23.54
CA HIS A 188 5.73 -0.61 23.47
C HIS A 188 6.20 -1.18 24.80
N SER A 189 5.95 -2.47 25.01
CA SER A 189 6.48 -3.26 26.10
C SER A 189 7.98 -3.12 26.04
N THR A 190 8.48 -2.17 26.83
CA THR A 190 9.83 -2.15 27.30
C THR A 190 10.00 -3.44 28.09
N GLU A 191 10.37 -4.52 27.41
CA GLU A 191 11.26 -5.49 28.02
C GLU A 191 12.57 -4.74 28.27
N SER A 192 12.58 -4.01 29.38
CA SER A 192 13.76 -3.86 30.22
C SER A 192 14.17 -5.26 30.65
N THR A 193 14.85 -5.98 29.77
CA THR A 193 15.63 -7.15 30.20
C THR A 193 16.95 -6.63 30.71
N SER A 194 16.91 -6.22 31.97
CA SER A 194 18.06 -6.27 32.87
C SER A 194 18.46 -7.73 33.06
N ALA A 195 19.66 -8.10 32.62
CA ALA A 195 20.49 -9.16 33.20
C ALA A 195 21.93 -9.00 32.68
#